data_AF-A0A2R6NSK4-F1
#
_entry.id   AF-A0A2R6NSK4-F1
#
_cell.length_a   1.000
_cell.length_b   1.000
_cell.length_c   1.000
_cell.angle_alpha   90.00
_cell.angle_beta   90.00
_cell.angle_gamma   90.00
#
_symmetry.space_group_name_H-M   'P 1'
#
loop_
_entity.id
_entity.type
_entity.pdbx_description
1 polymer ?
#
loop_
_entity_poly.entity_id
_entity_poly.type
_entity_poly.pdbx_seq_one_letter_code
_entity_poly.pdbx_strand_id
1 'polypeptide(L)'
;MDPENILKPLRVRHFSQKKQRWIHVKKSILTHIGQWAAGAGSSSSSGSSNPPSPTTLNPSSPVENNAKGPFPSSIQVLTWNIDFMQPNGKERTTVALNHIQCDVFRCQDGRRPDPCVILLQEIHPESLPAILEHDWVRNHFNMIPTKEDHWPQRAYGNVTMVSRTIPVLSAQLLAFGNSIMGRHVLLVDLRLGAQKANDREALSDKSDMPVTLRIANVHLESLPYGASTRPVQLAATATMLREKGIHAGIVGGDMNAISPGDGHIHEDAGLLDAWLDGDEDEKGFTWGYQPPSEFAAGRLDKIFYTSMAHCTVEVPQQVGVGLKTAHRQWVTDHYAPLAIKGIFEVAVPDSDD
;
A
#
# COMPACT_ATOMS: atom_id res chain seq x y z
N MET A 1 17.77 14.72 -15.52
CA MET A 1 17.62 13.27 -15.81
C MET A 1 16.18 13.08 -16.25
N ASP A 2 15.93 12.44 -17.38
CA ASP A 2 14.56 12.21 -17.88
C ASP A 2 13.78 11.33 -16.87
N PRO A 3 12.67 11.82 -16.26
CA PRO A 3 11.82 11.06 -15.34
C PRO A 3 11.41 9.69 -15.90
N GLU A 4 11.25 9.58 -17.21
CA GLU A 4 10.76 8.36 -17.87
C GLU A 4 11.76 7.19 -17.83
N ASN A 5 13.03 7.42 -17.48
CA ASN A 5 14.07 6.38 -17.41
C ASN A 5 14.43 5.92 -15.97
N ILE A 6 13.78 6.47 -14.94
CA ILE A 6 14.08 6.10 -13.54
C ILE A 6 13.35 4.82 -13.13
N LEU A 7 12.10 4.60 -13.54
CA LEU A 7 11.35 3.42 -13.11
C LEU A 7 11.57 2.24 -14.06
N LYS A 8 12.18 1.18 -13.55
CA LYS A 8 12.37 -0.07 -14.28
C LYS A 8 11.33 -1.09 -13.79
N PRO A 9 10.38 -1.53 -14.63
CA PRO A 9 9.39 -2.51 -14.19
C PRO A 9 10.10 -3.83 -13.88
N LEU A 10 9.96 -4.30 -12.64
CA LEU A 10 10.47 -5.62 -12.26
C LEU A 10 9.43 -6.67 -12.56
N ARG A 11 8.20 -6.49 -12.07
CA ARG A 11 7.07 -7.39 -12.32
C ARG A 11 5.75 -6.63 -12.25
N VAL A 12 5.01 -6.62 -13.36
CA VAL A 12 3.62 -6.13 -13.41
C VAL A 12 2.69 -7.33 -13.25
N ARG A 13 1.82 -7.30 -12.23
CA ARG A 13 0.87 -8.39 -11.98
C ARG A 13 -0.54 -7.85 -11.74
N HIS A 14 -1.51 -8.49 -12.36
CA HIS A 14 -2.91 -8.21 -12.11
C HIS A 14 -3.44 -9.26 -11.13
N PHE A 15 -4.18 -8.83 -10.10
CA PHE A 15 -4.84 -9.78 -9.20
C PHE A 15 -6.14 -10.23 -9.85
N SER A 16 -6.20 -11.50 -10.27
CA SER A 16 -7.45 -12.04 -10.77
C SER A 16 -8.34 -12.40 -9.61
N GLN A 17 -9.35 -11.57 -9.34
CA GLN A 17 -10.38 -11.87 -8.34
C GLN A 17 -11.08 -13.20 -8.65
N LYS A 18 -11.35 -13.50 -9.93
CA LYS A 18 -11.95 -14.78 -10.35
C LYS A 18 -11.09 -16.00 -9.98
N LYS A 19 -9.76 -15.89 -10.08
CA LYS A 19 -8.84 -17.02 -9.83
C LYS A 19 -8.18 -16.95 -8.45
N GLN A 20 -8.49 -15.92 -7.65
CA GLN A 20 -7.86 -15.59 -6.38
C GLN A 20 -6.32 -15.70 -6.43
N ARG A 21 -5.72 -15.26 -7.55
CA ARG A 21 -4.28 -15.38 -7.77
C ARG A 21 -3.74 -14.26 -8.65
N TRP A 22 -2.46 -13.98 -8.48
CA TRP A 22 -1.71 -13.05 -9.30
C TRP A 22 -1.43 -13.64 -10.69
N ILE A 23 -1.66 -12.84 -11.73
CA ILE A 23 -1.40 -13.19 -13.12
C ILE A 23 -0.38 -12.21 -13.70
N HIS A 24 0.62 -12.73 -14.41
CA HIS A 24 1.57 -11.90 -15.13
C HIS A 24 0.87 -11.13 -16.25
N VAL A 25 1.14 -9.83 -16.33
CA VAL A 25 0.72 -9.01 -17.46
C VAL A 25 1.78 -9.13 -18.55
N LYS A 26 1.43 -9.65 -19.73
CA LYS A 26 2.33 -9.64 -20.89
C LYS A 26 2.49 -8.19 -21.38
N LYS A 27 3.72 -7.80 -21.75
CA LYS A 27 4.17 -6.45 -22.14
C LYS A 27 3.32 -5.70 -23.20
N SER A 28 2.31 -6.33 -23.83
CA SER A 28 1.42 -5.69 -24.82
C SER A 28 0.17 -5.03 -24.22
N ILE A 29 -0.02 -5.04 -22.89
CA ILE A 29 -1.14 -4.38 -22.21
C ILE A 29 -0.62 -3.16 -21.45
N LEU A 30 -0.03 -2.20 -22.16
CA LEU A 30 -0.08 -0.78 -21.78
C LEU A 30 -1.13 -0.02 -22.62
N THR A 31 -1.70 -0.66 -23.64
CA THR A 31 -2.69 -0.08 -24.55
C THR A 31 -4.12 -0.62 -24.35
N HIS A 32 -4.38 -1.49 -23.37
CA HIS A 32 -5.65 -2.24 -23.25
C HIS A 32 -6.30 -2.22 -21.85
N ILE A 33 -6.06 -1.19 -21.03
CA ILE A 33 -6.89 -0.89 -19.84
C ILE A 33 -8.09 0.02 -20.21
N GLY A 34 -8.17 0.49 -21.46
CA GLY A 34 -9.21 1.42 -21.95
C GLY A 34 -10.44 0.83 -22.65
N GLN A 35 -10.69 -0.48 -22.63
CA GLN A 35 -11.76 -1.09 -23.44
C GLN A 35 -12.77 -2.00 -22.70
N TRP A 36 -12.93 -1.87 -21.38
CA TRP A 36 -14.04 -2.52 -20.66
C TRP A 36 -15.24 -1.60 -20.41
N ALA A 37 -15.45 -0.65 -21.33
CA ALA A 37 -16.62 0.21 -21.39
C ALA A 37 -17.21 0.21 -22.81
N ALA A 38 -17.76 -0.92 -23.26
CA ALA A 38 -18.81 -0.99 -24.29
C ALA A 38 -19.30 -2.44 -24.51
N GLY A 39 -20.62 -2.63 -24.38
CA GLY A 39 -21.39 -3.50 -25.28
C GLY A 39 -21.65 -4.95 -24.87
N ALA A 40 -22.92 -5.23 -24.53
CA ALA A 40 -23.52 -6.57 -24.55
C ALA A 40 -23.79 -7.06 -25.99
N GLY A 41 -23.73 -8.39 -26.22
CA GLY A 41 -24.24 -9.01 -27.47
C GLY A 41 -23.79 -10.45 -27.78
N SER A 42 -24.62 -11.43 -27.39
CA SER A 42 -24.97 -12.75 -28.00
C SER A 42 -23.95 -13.78 -28.56
N SER A 43 -24.03 -15.01 -27.98
CA SER A 43 -23.96 -16.43 -28.50
C SER A 43 -23.14 -16.82 -29.76
N SER A 44 -22.37 -17.92 -29.80
CA SER A 44 -22.83 -19.33 -29.90
C SER A 44 -21.66 -20.38 -29.88
N SER A 45 -22.01 -21.68 -29.77
CA SER A 45 -21.28 -22.98 -29.59
C SER A 45 -20.06 -23.30 -30.49
N SER A 46 -19.13 -24.25 -30.22
CA SER A 46 -19.30 -25.72 -30.03
C SER A 46 -17.98 -26.51 -29.71
N GLY A 47 -18.04 -27.60 -28.90
CA GLY A 47 -17.54 -28.97 -29.24
C GLY A 47 -16.15 -29.54 -28.85
N SER A 48 -16.13 -30.49 -27.88
CA SER A 48 -15.34 -31.78 -27.79
C SER A 48 -13.79 -31.76 -27.56
N SER A 49 -13.06 -32.61 -26.81
CA SER A 49 -13.20 -33.94 -26.13
C SER A 49 -12.06 -34.13 -25.07
N ASN A 50 -12.25 -35.03 -24.08
CA ASN A 50 -11.30 -35.50 -23.02
C ASN A 50 -10.78 -36.93 -23.36
N PRO A 51 -9.62 -37.47 -22.85
CA PRO A 51 -9.40 -37.93 -21.43
C PRO A 51 -7.89 -38.07 -21.00
N PRO A 52 -7.47 -38.84 -19.95
CA PRO A 52 -8.05 -39.20 -18.63
C PRO A 52 -7.22 -38.66 -17.42
N SER A 53 -7.80 -38.76 -16.21
CA SER A 53 -7.29 -38.28 -14.92
C SER A 53 -6.27 -39.20 -14.22
N PRO A 54 -5.54 -38.67 -13.21
CA PRO A 54 -5.45 -39.36 -11.93
C PRO A 54 -5.74 -38.46 -10.70
N THR A 55 -6.69 -38.94 -9.91
CA THR A 55 -6.83 -38.92 -8.45
C THR A 55 -6.52 -37.65 -7.64
N THR A 56 -7.63 -36.94 -7.37
CA THR A 56 -8.02 -36.09 -6.23
C THR A 56 -7.18 -36.13 -4.94
N LEU A 57 -6.65 -34.97 -4.56
CA LEU A 57 -6.72 -34.46 -3.18
C LEU A 57 -7.71 -33.29 -3.22
N ASN A 58 -8.83 -33.39 -2.50
CA ASN A 58 -9.83 -32.32 -2.41
C ASN A 58 -9.23 -31.08 -1.74
N PRO A 59 -9.07 -29.94 -2.42
CA PRO A 59 -8.99 -28.67 -1.73
C PRO A 59 -10.42 -28.32 -1.30
N SER A 60 -10.58 -28.09 -0.01
CA SER A 60 -11.72 -27.37 0.56
C SER A 60 -12.21 -26.28 -0.38
N SER A 61 -13.53 -26.26 -0.61
CA SER A 61 -14.23 -25.36 -1.52
C SER A 61 -13.72 -23.91 -1.47
N PRO A 62 -13.71 -23.18 -2.59
CA PRO A 62 -13.29 -21.78 -2.60
C PRO A 62 -14.20 -21.00 -1.65
N VAL A 63 -13.62 -20.30 -0.69
CA VAL A 63 -14.33 -19.21 -0.01
C VAL A 63 -14.60 -18.18 -1.09
N GLU A 64 -15.81 -18.18 -1.64
CA GLU A 64 -16.31 -17.06 -2.42
C GLU A 64 -16.14 -15.81 -1.55
N ASN A 65 -15.25 -14.89 -1.95
CA ASN A 65 -15.28 -13.52 -1.43
C ASN A 65 -16.51 -12.81 -2.02
N ASN A 66 -17.69 -13.33 -1.68
CA ASN A 66 -18.97 -12.67 -1.75
C ASN A 66 -18.99 -11.59 -0.66
N ALA A 67 -18.25 -10.50 -0.85
CA ALA A 67 -18.62 -9.27 -0.16
C ALA A 67 -19.98 -8.84 -0.76
N LYS A 68 -21.08 -9.38 -0.22
CA LYS A 68 -22.48 -9.00 -0.55
C LYS A 68 -22.82 -7.59 -0.02
N GLY A 69 -21.86 -6.67 -0.01
CA GLY A 69 -21.98 -5.34 0.56
C GLY A 69 -21.37 -4.28 -0.36
N PRO A 70 -21.74 -3.01 -0.17
CA PRO A 70 -21.17 -1.91 -0.95
C PRO A 70 -19.65 -1.84 -0.77
N PHE A 71 -18.94 -1.37 -1.80
CA PHE A 71 -17.52 -1.11 -1.68
C PHE A 71 -17.25 -0.07 -0.58
N PRO A 72 -16.15 -0.22 0.18
CA PRO A 72 -15.81 0.77 1.20
C PRO A 72 -15.51 2.12 0.54
N SER A 73 -16.03 3.20 1.14
CA SER A 73 -15.76 4.59 0.71
C SER A 73 -14.65 5.27 1.50
N SER A 74 -14.15 4.60 2.54
CA SER A 74 -13.01 5.04 3.32
C SER A 74 -12.12 3.87 3.70
N ILE A 75 -10.83 4.16 3.85
CA ILE A 75 -9.81 3.21 4.29
C ILE A 75 -8.87 3.84 5.31
N GLN A 76 -8.31 3.01 6.18
CA GLN A 76 -7.17 3.34 7.06
C GLN A 76 -5.86 2.97 6.36
N VAL A 77 -4.82 3.80 6.50
CA VAL A 77 -3.48 3.53 5.95
C VAL A 77 -2.44 3.62 7.06
N LEU A 78 -1.79 2.50 7.34
CA LEU A 78 -0.65 2.40 8.27
C LEU A 78 0.64 2.24 7.46
N THR A 79 1.70 2.96 7.81
CA THR A 79 3.05 2.70 7.28
C THR A 79 4.06 2.49 8.39
N TRP A 80 4.98 1.54 8.22
CA TRP A 80 6.00 1.26 9.24
C TRP A 80 7.26 0.58 8.67
N ASN A 81 8.42 1.19 8.93
CA ASN A 81 9.72 0.55 8.77
C ASN A 81 9.98 -0.42 9.94
N ILE A 82 10.28 -1.70 9.64
CA ILE A 82 10.46 -2.77 10.63
C ILE A 82 11.96 -3.06 10.93
N ASP A 83 12.86 -2.25 10.38
CA ASP A 83 14.30 -2.27 10.66
C ASP A 83 14.92 -3.66 10.38
N PHE A 84 15.20 -3.98 9.11
CA PHE A 84 15.65 -5.33 8.71
C PHE A 84 17.04 -5.65 9.24
N MET A 85 17.81 -4.63 9.63
CA MET A 85 19.20 -4.74 10.01
C MET A 85 19.39 -5.30 11.42
N GLN A 86 18.38 -5.14 12.30
CA GLN A 86 18.48 -5.65 13.66
C GLN A 86 18.23 -7.17 13.75
N PRO A 87 18.83 -7.85 14.74
CA PRO A 87 18.63 -9.28 14.96
C PRO A 87 17.19 -9.61 15.36
N ASN A 88 16.86 -10.90 15.36
CA ASN A 88 15.55 -11.43 15.76
C ASN A 88 14.38 -10.90 14.91
N GLY A 89 14.62 -10.66 13.62
CA GLY A 89 13.63 -10.07 12.70
C GLY A 89 12.27 -10.77 12.71
N LYS A 90 12.24 -12.12 12.80
CA LYS A 90 10.98 -12.89 12.92
C LYS A 90 10.18 -12.51 14.17
N GLU A 91 10.81 -12.55 15.35
CA GLU A 91 10.16 -12.19 16.61
C GLU A 91 9.66 -10.75 16.59
N ARG A 92 10.51 -9.80 16.18
CA ARG A 92 10.15 -8.39 16.08
C ARG A 92 8.98 -8.16 15.13
N THR A 93 8.99 -8.80 13.95
CA THR A 93 7.89 -8.73 12.99
C THR A 93 6.59 -9.30 13.57
N THR A 94 6.64 -10.44 14.27
CA THR A 94 5.45 -11.00 14.94
C THR A 94 4.92 -10.06 16.03
N VAL A 95 5.80 -9.45 16.85
CA VAL A 95 5.37 -8.48 17.87
C VAL A 95 4.76 -7.23 17.22
N ALA A 96 5.35 -6.74 16.13
CA ALA A 96 4.77 -5.63 15.35
C ALA A 96 3.36 -5.97 14.85
N LEU A 97 3.16 -7.15 14.26
CA LEU A 97 1.86 -7.60 13.77
C LEU A 97 0.83 -7.77 14.90
N ASN A 98 1.24 -8.30 16.06
CA ASN A 98 0.38 -8.40 17.23
C ASN A 98 -0.05 -7.01 17.74
N HIS A 99 0.87 -6.05 17.80
CA HIS A 99 0.57 -4.66 18.18
C HIS A 99 -0.40 -4.01 17.18
N ILE A 100 -0.14 -4.19 15.88
CA ILE A 100 -1.03 -3.71 14.81
C ILE A 100 -2.43 -4.29 14.97
N GLN A 101 -2.54 -5.60 15.18
CA GLN A 101 -3.82 -6.27 15.36
C GLN A 101 -4.53 -5.77 16.64
N CYS A 102 -3.87 -5.88 17.79
CA CYS A 102 -4.50 -5.77 19.09
C CYS A 102 -4.66 -4.33 19.56
N ASP A 103 -3.67 -3.48 19.32
CA ASP A 103 -3.61 -2.15 19.90
C ASP A 103 -4.04 -1.08 18.90
N VAL A 104 -3.58 -1.23 17.64
CA VAL A 104 -3.89 -0.27 16.58
C VAL A 104 -5.30 -0.49 16.02
N PHE A 105 -5.57 -1.66 15.44
CA PHE A 105 -6.88 -1.98 14.85
C PHE A 105 -7.88 -2.59 15.85
N ARG A 106 -7.48 -2.79 17.12
CA ARG A 106 -8.35 -3.28 18.20
C ARG A 106 -9.07 -4.58 17.86
N CYS A 107 -8.35 -5.53 17.29
CA CYS A 107 -8.83 -6.83 16.83
C CYS A 107 -8.33 -7.98 17.73
N GLN A 108 -8.42 -7.84 19.06
CA GLN A 108 -7.79 -8.77 20.02
C GLN A 108 -8.34 -10.21 19.95
N ASP A 109 -9.59 -10.38 19.54
CA ASP A 109 -10.28 -11.66 19.34
C ASP A 109 -10.04 -12.28 17.95
N GLY A 110 -9.12 -11.72 17.16
CA GLY A 110 -8.88 -12.14 15.78
C GLY A 110 -9.97 -11.69 14.82
N ARG A 111 -10.86 -10.76 15.23
CA ARG A 111 -11.86 -10.17 14.33
C ARG A 111 -11.22 -9.47 13.16
N ARG A 112 -12.03 -9.33 12.13
CA ARG A 112 -11.69 -8.60 10.90
C ARG A 112 -11.52 -7.11 11.21
N PRO A 113 -10.48 -6.44 10.70
CA PRO A 113 -10.37 -4.98 10.82
C PRO A 113 -11.37 -4.27 9.91
N ASP A 114 -11.61 -2.99 10.20
CA ASP A 114 -12.18 -2.05 9.23
C ASP A 114 -11.32 -2.02 7.95
N PRO A 115 -11.85 -1.55 6.81
CA PRO A 115 -11.08 -1.43 5.58
C PRO A 115 -9.75 -0.69 5.81
N CYS A 116 -8.64 -1.41 5.68
CA CYS A 116 -7.30 -0.87 5.89
C CYS A 116 -6.27 -1.41 4.90
N VAL A 117 -5.16 -0.68 4.81
CA VAL A 117 -3.94 -1.01 4.09
C VAL A 117 -2.76 -0.78 5.02
N ILE A 118 -1.83 -1.74 5.08
CA ILE A 118 -0.62 -1.67 5.89
C ILE A 118 0.59 -1.74 4.96
N LEU A 119 1.48 -0.75 5.05
CA LEU A 119 2.68 -0.59 4.26
C LEU A 119 3.88 -0.87 5.17
N LEU A 120 4.58 -1.98 4.94
CA LEU A 120 5.79 -2.31 5.68
C LEU A 120 7.01 -2.11 4.78
N GLN A 121 8.04 -1.47 5.34
CA GLN A 121 9.37 -1.35 4.74
C GLN A 121 10.36 -2.19 5.54
N GLU A 122 11.50 -2.48 4.93
CA GLU A 122 12.59 -3.22 5.59
C GLU A 122 12.16 -4.59 6.13
N ILE A 123 11.48 -5.38 5.31
CA ILE A 123 11.24 -6.79 5.62
C ILE A 123 12.44 -7.61 5.16
N HIS A 124 13.13 -8.25 6.11
CA HIS A 124 14.14 -9.25 5.80
C HIS A 124 13.49 -10.51 5.20
N PRO A 125 14.11 -11.22 4.22
CA PRO A 125 13.58 -12.45 3.65
C PRO A 125 13.19 -13.50 4.69
N GLU A 126 14.00 -13.65 5.74
CA GLU A 126 13.71 -14.62 6.81
C GLU A 126 12.52 -14.21 7.69
N SER A 127 12.15 -12.94 7.73
CA SER A 127 10.98 -12.45 8.47
C SER A 127 9.69 -12.58 7.66
N LEU A 128 9.77 -12.74 6.33
CA LEU A 128 8.60 -12.84 5.44
C LEU A 128 7.66 -14.01 5.81
N PRO A 129 8.15 -15.23 6.16
CA PRO A 129 7.29 -16.31 6.65
C PRO A 129 6.51 -15.92 7.90
N ALA A 130 7.09 -15.15 8.83
CA ALA A 130 6.40 -14.74 10.05
C ALA A 130 5.14 -13.90 9.75
N ILE A 131 5.15 -13.12 8.67
CA ILE A 131 3.97 -12.37 8.20
C ILE A 131 2.94 -13.32 7.57
N LEU A 132 3.40 -14.23 6.71
CA LEU A 132 2.53 -15.17 5.98
C LEU A 132 1.85 -16.20 6.90
N GLU A 133 2.53 -16.59 7.97
CA GLU A 133 2.07 -17.57 8.96
C GLU A 133 1.20 -16.93 10.06
N HIS A 134 1.24 -15.61 10.22
CA HIS A 134 0.43 -14.90 11.20
C HIS A 134 -1.07 -15.07 10.92
N ASP A 135 -1.80 -15.69 11.86
CA ASP A 135 -3.19 -16.10 11.64
C ASP A 135 -4.12 -14.95 11.21
N TRP A 136 -4.03 -13.81 11.89
CA TRP A 136 -4.84 -12.65 11.56
C TRP A 136 -4.53 -12.09 10.16
N VAL A 137 -3.26 -12.10 9.75
CA VAL A 137 -2.85 -11.65 8.40
C VAL A 137 -3.40 -12.61 7.36
N ARG A 138 -3.15 -13.90 7.55
CA ARG A 138 -3.57 -14.97 6.62
C ARG A 138 -5.09 -14.97 6.40
N ASN A 139 -5.85 -14.77 7.47
CA ASN A 139 -7.31 -14.75 7.43
C ASN A 139 -7.88 -13.46 6.80
N HIS A 140 -7.29 -12.29 7.07
CA HIS A 140 -7.94 -11.01 6.77
C HIS A 140 -7.27 -10.16 5.70
N PHE A 141 -6.08 -10.51 5.20
CA PHE A 141 -5.32 -9.67 4.26
C PHE A 141 -4.90 -10.39 2.99
N ASN A 142 -4.86 -9.62 1.89
CA ASN A 142 -4.10 -9.94 0.70
C ASN A 142 -2.70 -9.31 0.86
N MET A 143 -1.65 -10.12 0.86
CA MET A 143 -0.27 -9.65 1.00
C MET A 143 0.44 -9.58 -0.37
N ILE A 144 1.19 -8.49 -0.60
CA ILE A 144 1.96 -8.24 -1.82
C ILE A 144 3.36 -7.73 -1.47
N PRO A 145 4.46 -8.28 -2.01
CA PRO A 145 4.56 -9.62 -2.59
C PRO A 145 4.50 -10.69 -1.50
N THR A 146 4.31 -11.96 -1.90
CA THR A 146 4.36 -13.11 -0.98
C THR A 146 5.69 -13.86 -1.02
N LYS A 147 6.66 -13.39 -1.82
CA LYS A 147 8.00 -13.96 -1.96
C LYS A 147 9.01 -12.83 -2.17
N GLU A 148 10.20 -13.01 -1.62
CA GLU A 148 11.35 -12.11 -1.68
C GLU A 148 11.97 -12.02 -3.09
N ASP A 149 11.74 -13.02 -3.94
CA ASP A 149 12.28 -13.07 -5.31
C ASP A 149 11.74 -11.94 -6.23
N HIS A 150 10.77 -11.19 -5.71
CA HIS A 150 10.20 -9.99 -6.29
C HIS A 150 10.99 -8.72 -6.02
N TRP A 151 11.82 -8.69 -4.97
CA TRP A 151 12.57 -7.50 -4.58
C TRP A 151 13.82 -7.31 -5.45
N PRO A 152 14.27 -6.06 -5.69
CA PRO A 152 15.41 -5.79 -6.55
C PRO A 152 16.72 -6.45 -6.10
N GLN A 153 17.06 -6.37 -4.80
CA GLN A 153 18.35 -6.85 -4.27
C GLN A 153 18.22 -8.05 -3.31
N ARG A 154 17.01 -8.60 -3.09
CA ARG A 154 16.70 -9.76 -2.21
C ARG A 154 17.23 -9.72 -0.76
N ALA A 155 17.97 -8.69 -0.35
CA ALA A 155 18.45 -8.51 1.02
C ALA A 155 17.33 -8.06 1.96
N TYR A 156 16.40 -7.25 1.45
CA TYR A 156 15.20 -6.79 2.12
C TYR A 156 14.20 -6.26 1.07
N GLY A 157 12.99 -5.93 1.49
CA GLY A 157 12.08 -5.15 0.66
C GLY A 157 10.78 -4.79 1.34
N ASN A 158 9.83 -4.30 0.53
CA ASN A 158 8.58 -3.76 1.02
C ASN A 158 7.46 -4.78 0.86
N VAL A 159 6.49 -4.73 1.78
CA VAL A 159 5.26 -5.51 1.76
C VAL A 159 4.07 -4.57 1.93
N THR A 160 3.05 -4.73 1.11
CA THR A 160 1.74 -4.10 1.28
C THR A 160 0.71 -5.17 1.61
N MET A 161 0.01 -5.02 2.72
CA MET A 161 -1.12 -5.86 3.13
C MET A 161 -2.41 -5.07 2.95
N VAL A 162 -3.34 -5.61 2.17
CA VAL A 162 -4.65 -4.99 1.92
C VAL A 162 -5.72 -5.85 2.57
N SER A 163 -6.53 -5.27 3.46
CA SER A 163 -7.66 -5.97 4.05
C SER A 163 -8.57 -6.57 2.96
N ARG A 164 -9.04 -7.81 3.15
CA ARG A 164 -9.88 -8.53 2.18
C ARG A 164 -11.28 -7.92 2.00
N THR A 165 -11.64 -6.89 2.78
CA THR A 165 -12.80 -6.00 2.53
C THR A 165 -12.63 -5.17 1.27
N ILE A 166 -11.40 -4.91 0.85
CA ILE A 166 -11.09 -4.04 -0.27
C ILE A 166 -10.72 -4.91 -1.49
N PRO A 167 -11.46 -4.80 -2.60
CA PRO A 167 -11.09 -5.48 -3.83
C PRO A 167 -9.78 -4.90 -4.39
N VAL A 168 -8.74 -5.73 -4.44
CA VAL A 168 -7.48 -5.42 -5.15
C VAL A 168 -7.70 -5.61 -6.65
N LEU A 169 -7.36 -4.59 -7.43
CA LEU A 169 -7.46 -4.58 -8.89
C LEU A 169 -6.12 -4.97 -9.52
N SER A 170 -5.02 -4.37 -9.10
CA SER A 170 -3.70 -4.59 -9.70
C SER A 170 -2.59 -4.33 -8.69
N ALA A 171 -1.38 -4.85 -8.94
CA ALA A 171 -0.20 -4.44 -8.22
C ALA A 171 1.05 -4.45 -9.11
N GLN A 172 1.93 -3.49 -8.88
CA GLN A 172 3.12 -3.28 -9.70
C GLN A 172 4.31 -2.99 -8.80
N LEU A 173 5.44 -3.64 -9.07
CA LEU A 173 6.70 -3.35 -8.39
C LEU A 173 7.69 -2.80 -9.41
N LEU A 174 8.12 -1.55 -9.19
CA LEU A 174 9.01 -0.81 -10.07
C LEU A 174 10.29 -0.46 -9.30
N ALA A 175 11.45 -0.86 -9.81
CA ALA A 175 12.73 -0.50 -9.22
C ALA A 175 13.11 0.93 -9.61
N PHE A 176 13.71 1.66 -8.67
CA PHE A 176 14.35 2.93 -8.97
C PHE A 176 15.73 2.65 -9.59
N GLY A 177 15.89 2.96 -10.87
CA GLY A 177 17.11 2.72 -11.64
C GLY A 177 18.30 3.57 -11.22
N ASN A 178 18.07 4.63 -10.45
CA ASN A 178 19.09 5.46 -9.81
C ASN A 178 19.41 5.02 -8.37
N SER A 179 18.76 3.95 -7.86
CA SER A 179 19.02 3.46 -6.52
C SER A 179 20.24 2.55 -6.47
N ILE A 180 21.07 2.75 -5.44
CA ILE A 180 22.17 1.84 -5.13
C ILE A 180 21.81 0.87 -3.98
N MET A 181 20.80 1.20 -3.19
CA MET A 181 20.29 0.38 -2.08
C MET A 181 19.20 -0.62 -2.48
N GLY A 182 18.83 -0.69 -3.76
CA GLY A 182 17.73 -1.57 -4.21
C GLY A 182 16.34 -1.03 -3.86
N ARG A 183 16.20 0.31 -3.80
CA ARG A 183 14.92 0.97 -3.54
C ARG A 183 13.94 0.74 -4.69
N HIS A 184 12.66 0.68 -4.35
CA HIS A 184 11.58 0.45 -5.29
C HIS A 184 10.28 1.09 -4.78
N VAL A 185 9.32 1.22 -5.67
CA VAL A 185 7.93 1.53 -5.33
C VAL A 185 7.06 0.29 -5.57
N LEU A 186 6.24 -0.04 -4.58
CA LEU A 186 5.21 -1.06 -4.68
C LEU A 186 3.83 -0.38 -4.76
N LEU A 187 3.22 -0.43 -5.93
CA LEU A 187 1.92 0.16 -6.24
C LEU A 187 0.82 -0.89 -6.14
N VAL A 188 -0.31 -0.54 -5.53
CA VAL A 188 -1.50 -1.39 -5.44
C VAL A 188 -2.75 -0.58 -5.78
N ASP A 189 -3.51 -1.05 -6.76
CA ASP A 189 -4.77 -0.43 -7.17
C ASP A 189 -5.94 -1.08 -6.43
N LEU A 190 -6.78 -0.25 -5.81
CA LEU A 190 -7.89 -0.62 -4.96
C LEU A 190 -9.20 -0.09 -5.54
N ARG A 191 -10.25 -0.90 -5.46
CA ARG A 191 -11.61 -0.48 -5.82
C ARG A 191 -12.36 0.00 -4.58
N LEU A 192 -12.80 1.25 -4.60
CA LEU A 192 -13.60 1.87 -3.54
C LEU A 192 -14.97 2.31 -4.07
N GLY A 193 -15.89 2.54 -3.14
CA GLY A 193 -17.20 3.13 -3.44
C GLY A 193 -17.15 4.65 -3.35
N ALA A 194 -17.92 5.33 -4.20
CA ALA A 194 -18.09 6.78 -4.14
C ALA A 194 -19.10 7.18 -3.05
N GLN A 195 -18.80 8.23 -2.28
CA GLN A 195 -19.83 8.96 -1.51
C GLN A 195 -20.33 10.17 -2.31
N LYS A 196 -21.65 10.40 -2.30
CA LYS A 196 -22.26 11.64 -2.81
C LYS A 196 -22.06 12.75 -1.76
N ALA A 197 -21.55 13.91 -2.19
CA ALA A 197 -21.25 15.05 -1.33
C ALA A 197 -22.46 15.60 -0.54
N ASN A 198 -23.70 15.30 -0.99
CA ASN A 198 -24.93 15.87 -0.44
C ASN A 198 -25.74 14.92 0.46
N ASP A 199 -25.33 13.65 0.59
CA ASP A 199 -26.10 12.62 1.32
C ASP A 199 -25.64 12.48 2.77
N ARG A 200 -25.69 13.57 3.55
CA ARG A 200 -25.66 13.45 5.02
C ARG A 200 -26.98 12.92 5.60
N GLU A 201 -28.07 12.88 4.82
CA GLU A 201 -29.39 12.43 5.31
C GLU A 201 -30.23 11.51 4.39
N ALA A 202 -29.76 11.04 3.24
CA ALA A 202 -30.57 10.15 2.37
C ALA A 202 -29.95 8.76 2.18
N LEU A 203 -30.48 7.78 2.91
CA LEU A 203 -30.26 6.34 2.72
C LEU A 203 -31.00 5.80 1.47
N SER A 204 -30.95 6.47 0.31
CA SER A 204 -31.60 5.94 -0.91
C SER A 204 -31.20 6.69 -2.18
N ASP A 205 -30.01 6.38 -2.70
CA ASP A 205 -29.73 6.06 -4.12
C ASP A 205 -28.23 6.22 -4.35
N LYS A 206 -27.51 5.12 -4.10
CA LYS A 206 -26.05 5.02 -4.20
C LYS A 206 -25.65 5.20 -5.66
N SER A 207 -24.89 6.25 -5.97
CA SER A 207 -24.13 6.28 -7.22
C SER A 207 -23.09 5.17 -7.14
N ASP A 208 -23.37 4.05 -7.79
CA ASP A 208 -22.57 2.82 -7.76
C ASP A 208 -21.25 2.94 -8.56
N MET A 209 -20.76 4.17 -8.76
CA MET A 209 -19.57 4.44 -9.56
C MET A 209 -18.32 4.04 -8.77
N PRO A 210 -17.59 3.00 -9.20
CA PRO A 210 -16.40 2.55 -8.50
C PRO A 210 -15.24 3.50 -8.75
N VAL A 211 -14.52 3.83 -7.68
CA VAL A 211 -13.34 4.69 -7.71
C VAL A 211 -12.09 3.81 -7.61
N THR A 212 -11.07 4.14 -8.40
CA THR A 212 -9.76 3.48 -8.30
C THR A 212 -8.80 4.35 -7.50
N LEU A 213 -8.44 3.88 -6.31
CA LEU A 213 -7.38 4.43 -5.48
C LEU A 213 -6.08 3.67 -5.72
N ARG A 214 -4.98 4.36 -6.00
CA ARG A 214 -3.64 3.78 -6.02
C ARG A 214 -2.90 4.07 -4.73
N ILE A 215 -2.43 3.02 -4.07
CA ILE A 215 -1.54 3.12 -2.91
C ILE A 215 -0.11 2.78 -3.33
N ALA A 216 0.85 3.63 -2.97
CA ALA A 216 2.27 3.39 -3.15
C ALA A 216 2.95 3.16 -1.79
N ASN A 217 3.71 2.08 -1.69
CA ASN A 217 4.63 1.81 -0.58
C ASN A 217 6.07 2.04 -1.07
N VAL A 218 6.76 3.00 -0.45
CA VAL A 218 8.13 3.35 -0.78
C VAL A 218 9.06 3.20 0.42
N HIS A 219 10.33 2.98 0.12
CA HIS A 219 11.43 3.30 1.02
C HIS A 219 12.45 4.03 0.14
N LEU A 220 12.61 5.34 0.33
CA LEU A 220 13.47 6.17 -0.53
C LEU A 220 14.96 5.99 -0.17
N GLU A 221 15.85 6.57 -0.98
CA GLU A 221 17.30 6.43 -0.75
C GLU A 221 17.71 7.02 0.62
N SER A 222 18.33 6.18 1.44
CA SER A 222 18.78 6.57 2.79
C SER A 222 20.08 7.37 2.76
N LEU A 223 20.46 7.82 3.95
CA LEU A 223 21.71 8.52 4.25
C LEU A 223 21.82 9.89 3.54
N PRO A 224 22.74 10.77 3.98
CA PRO A 224 22.87 12.10 3.37
C PRO A 224 23.20 12.08 1.87
N TYR A 225 23.94 11.08 1.39
CA TYR A 225 24.25 10.98 -0.05
C TYR A 225 23.01 10.64 -0.91
N GLY A 226 21.93 10.13 -0.30
CA GLY A 226 20.65 9.89 -0.97
C GLY A 226 19.88 11.18 -1.26
N ALA A 227 20.29 12.34 -0.76
CA ALA A 227 19.54 13.61 -0.84
C ALA A 227 19.21 14.03 -2.27
N SER A 228 20.12 13.84 -3.23
CA SER A 228 19.84 14.16 -4.64
C SER A 228 18.95 13.11 -5.34
N THR A 229 18.81 11.92 -4.74
CA THR A 229 18.11 10.77 -5.31
C THR A 229 16.65 10.73 -4.86
N ARG A 230 16.36 11.04 -3.58
CA ARG A 230 15.01 11.03 -2.99
C ARG A 230 13.98 11.88 -3.76
N PRO A 231 14.25 13.14 -4.16
CA PRO A 231 13.27 13.94 -4.90
C PRO A 231 12.90 13.30 -6.24
N VAL A 232 13.88 12.71 -6.92
CA VAL A 232 13.68 12.05 -8.22
C VAL A 232 12.85 10.78 -8.08
N GLN A 233 13.08 9.99 -7.02
CA GLN A 233 12.30 8.79 -6.71
C GLN A 233 10.84 9.14 -6.34
N LEU A 234 10.65 10.17 -5.52
CA LEU A 234 9.31 10.62 -5.14
C LEU A 234 8.55 11.23 -6.32
N ALA A 235 9.20 12.05 -7.14
CA ALA A 235 8.59 12.60 -8.35
C ALA A 235 8.15 11.51 -9.33
N ALA A 236 8.99 10.49 -9.56
CA ALA A 236 8.62 9.34 -10.39
C ALA A 236 7.41 8.58 -9.79
N THR A 237 7.37 8.40 -8.47
CA THR A 237 6.21 7.81 -7.77
C THR A 237 4.95 8.65 -7.95
N ALA A 238 5.05 9.97 -7.83
CA ALA A 238 3.94 10.90 -7.97
C ALA A 238 3.34 10.88 -9.39
N THR A 239 4.17 10.72 -10.42
CA THR A 239 3.71 10.48 -11.80
C THR A 239 2.87 9.21 -11.88
N MET A 240 3.31 8.11 -11.26
CA MET A 240 2.55 6.85 -11.24
C MET A 240 1.22 6.98 -10.49
N LEU A 241 1.16 7.80 -9.44
CA LEU A 241 -0.07 8.07 -8.69
C LEU A 241 -1.13 8.82 -9.51
N ARG A 242 -0.73 9.52 -10.57
CA ARG A 242 -1.61 10.34 -11.43
C ARG A 242 -1.85 9.72 -12.82
N GLU A 243 -1.50 8.45 -13.01
CA GLU A 243 -1.76 7.76 -14.28
C GLU A 243 -3.26 7.76 -14.64
N LYS A 244 -3.53 7.77 -15.95
CA LYS A 244 -4.91 7.74 -16.46
C LYS A 244 -5.68 6.52 -15.91
N GLY A 245 -6.87 6.78 -15.37
CA GLY A 245 -7.73 5.74 -14.76
C GLY A 245 -7.52 5.57 -13.26
N ILE A 246 -6.51 6.24 -12.69
CA ILE A 246 -6.36 6.41 -11.24
C ILE A 246 -7.09 7.69 -10.84
N HIS A 247 -8.02 7.57 -9.90
CA HIS A 247 -8.86 8.69 -9.47
C HIS A 247 -8.24 9.44 -8.29
N ALA A 248 -7.43 8.74 -7.49
CA ALA A 248 -6.66 9.34 -6.41
C ALA A 248 -5.45 8.46 -6.10
N GLY A 249 -4.39 9.09 -5.56
CA GLY A 249 -3.17 8.42 -5.16
C GLY A 249 -2.74 8.78 -3.74
N ILE A 250 -2.28 7.79 -3.00
CA ILE A 250 -1.61 7.96 -1.69
C ILE A 250 -0.26 7.24 -1.77
N VAL A 251 0.79 7.87 -1.28
CA VAL A 251 2.09 7.25 -1.05
C VAL A 251 2.43 7.33 0.44
N GLY A 252 2.79 6.20 1.02
CA GLY A 252 3.29 6.13 2.39
C GLY A 252 4.58 5.32 2.44
N GLY A 253 5.41 5.61 3.42
CA GLY A 253 6.67 4.89 3.60
C GLY A 253 7.70 5.68 4.36
N ASP A 254 8.87 5.07 4.47
CA ASP A 254 10.08 5.73 4.94
C ASP A 254 10.65 6.60 3.80
N MET A 255 10.43 7.90 3.90
CA MET A 255 10.92 8.88 2.93
C MET A 255 12.38 9.23 3.14
N ASN A 256 13.00 8.79 4.26
CA ASN A 256 14.33 9.20 4.67
C ASN A 256 14.52 10.73 4.58
N ALA A 257 13.57 11.49 5.13
CA ALA A 257 13.66 12.95 5.15
C ALA A 257 14.73 13.44 6.14
N ILE A 258 15.99 13.26 5.75
CA ILE A 258 17.19 13.43 6.59
C ILE A 258 17.80 14.81 6.38
N SER A 259 17.78 15.32 5.16
CA SER A 259 18.36 16.61 4.78
C SER A 259 17.31 17.70 4.85
N PRO A 260 17.68 18.97 5.14
CA PRO A 260 16.71 20.07 5.22
C PRO A 260 15.82 20.23 3.97
N GLY A 261 16.35 19.92 2.78
CA GLY A 261 15.58 19.96 1.53
C GLY A 261 14.50 18.87 1.40
N ASP A 262 14.59 17.78 2.16
CA ASP A 262 13.63 16.67 2.08
C ASP A 262 12.25 17.01 2.66
N GLY A 263 12.14 18.10 3.43
CA GLY A 263 10.85 18.59 3.90
C GLY A 263 9.92 19.00 2.76
N HIS A 264 10.47 19.47 1.65
CA HIS A 264 9.71 20.10 0.56
C HIS A 264 9.63 19.27 -0.72
N ILE A 265 10.29 18.10 -0.80
CA ILE A 265 10.31 17.30 -2.04
C ILE A 265 8.92 16.81 -2.48
N HIS A 266 7.95 16.78 -1.56
CA HIS A 266 6.57 16.44 -1.85
C HIS A 266 5.86 17.55 -2.62
N GLU A 267 6.15 18.82 -2.31
CA GLU A 267 5.63 19.99 -3.01
C GLU A 267 6.12 19.99 -4.46
N ASP A 268 7.42 19.77 -4.68
CA ASP A 268 8.03 19.64 -6.00
C ASP A 268 7.42 18.48 -6.81
N ALA A 269 7.01 17.40 -6.13
CA ALA A 269 6.32 16.27 -6.73
C ALA A 269 4.81 16.50 -6.97
N GLY A 270 4.28 17.66 -6.57
CA GLY A 270 2.86 18.01 -6.65
C GLY A 270 1.98 17.14 -5.76
N LEU A 271 2.48 16.77 -4.58
CA LEU A 271 1.77 16.00 -3.56
C LEU A 271 1.49 16.89 -2.35
N LEU A 272 0.44 16.55 -1.60
CA LEU A 272 0.10 17.15 -0.31
C LEU A 272 0.58 16.25 0.81
N ASP A 273 1.01 16.85 1.92
CA ASP A 273 1.36 16.13 3.15
C ASP A 273 0.15 15.95 4.06
N ALA A 274 -0.02 14.73 4.58
CA ALA A 274 -1.05 14.45 5.58
C ALA A 274 -0.71 15.08 6.94
N TRP A 275 0.57 15.34 7.22
CA TRP A 275 1.01 16.07 8.40
C TRP A 275 1.08 17.57 8.12
N LEU A 276 0.36 18.37 8.90
CA LEU A 276 0.17 19.80 8.63
C LEU A 276 1.08 20.72 9.44
N ASP A 277 1.67 20.21 10.53
CA ASP A 277 2.44 21.01 11.49
C ASP A 277 3.93 21.18 11.10
N GLY A 278 4.32 20.66 9.93
CA GLY A 278 5.68 20.78 9.38
C GLY A 278 6.67 19.72 9.92
N ASP A 279 7.89 19.72 9.34
CA ASP A 279 8.93 18.72 9.63
C ASP A 279 9.63 18.89 10.97
N GLU A 280 9.57 20.08 11.56
CA GLU A 280 10.23 20.43 12.81
C GLU A 280 9.35 20.16 14.05
N ASP A 281 8.07 19.81 13.88
CA ASP A 281 7.21 19.44 15.00
C ASP A 281 7.57 18.03 15.51
N GLU A 282 8.12 17.96 16.72
CA GLU A 282 8.50 16.71 17.39
C GLU A 282 7.35 15.72 17.52
N LYS A 283 6.09 16.18 17.55
CA LYS A 283 4.91 15.28 17.55
C LYS A 283 4.76 14.49 16.25
N GLY A 284 5.38 14.97 15.18
CA GLY A 284 5.45 14.30 13.90
C GLY A 284 6.66 13.37 13.77
N PHE A 285 7.64 13.42 14.68
CA PHE A 285 8.90 12.68 14.52
C PHE A 285 8.72 11.18 14.66
N THR A 286 9.11 10.44 13.64
CA THR A 286 8.93 8.99 13.57
C THR A 286 10.21 8.22 13.84
N TRP A 287 11.34 8.89 14.01
CA TRP A 287 12.64 8.22 14.17
C TRP A 287 13.57 8.96 15.12
N GLY A 288 14.50 8.22 15.74
CA GLY A 288 15.61 8.75 16.54
C GLY A 288 15.47 8.60 18.05
N TYR A 289 14.36 8.04 18.53
CA TYR A 289 14.05 7.90 19.95
C TYR A 289 14.17 6.47 20.50
N GLN A 290 14.10 5.41 19.68
CA GLN A 290 13.98 4.03 20.17
C GLN A 290 14.79 2.96 19.42
N PRO A 291 16.12 2.86 19.60
CA PRO A 291 16.86 3.49 20.67
C PRO A 291 17.20 4.95 20.37
N PRO A 292 17.52 5.74 21.40
CA PRO A 292 18.11 7.06 21.19
C PRO A 292 19.33 6.94 20.26
N SER A 293 19.35 7.80 19.25
CA SER A 293 20.39 7.84 18.22
C SER A 293 21.40 8.95 18.50
N GLU A 294 22.60 8.84 17.94
CA GLU A 294 23.55 9.96 17.88
C GLU A 294 23.11 11.05 16.89
N PHE A 295 22.24 10.68 15.95
CA PHE A 295 21.63 11.59 14.99
C PHE A 295 20.39 12.25 15.58
N ALA A 296 20.09 13.47 15.13
CA ALA A 296 18.88 14.17 15.52
C ALA A 296 17.63 13.34 15.16
N ALA A 297 16.65 13.34 16.06
CA ALA A 297 15.34 12.78 15.79
C ALA A 297 14.65 13.58 14.66
N GLY A 298 13.74 12.93 13.94
CA GLY A 298 13.06 13.57 12.82
C GLY A 298 11.90 12.75 12.27
N ARG A 299 11.19 13.34 11.31
CA ARG A 299 10.03 12.73 10.64
C ARG A 299 10.44 12.06 9.33
N LEU A 300 11.00 10.86 9.44
CA LEU A 300 11.45 10.10 8.26
C LEU A 300 10.27 9.45 7.52
N ASP A 301 9.28 8.96 8.25
CA ASP A 301 8.12 8.26 7.71
C ASP A 301 6.98 9.26 7.46
N LYS A 302 6.45 9.25 6.24
CA LYS A 302 5.44 10.23 5.81
C LYS A 302 4.32 9.57 5.00
N ILE A 303 3.19 10.26 4.94
CA ILE A 303 2.06 9.92 4.08
C ILE A 303 1.75 11.15 3.23
N PHE A 304 1.91 11.03 1.92
CA PHE A 304 1.55 12.06 0.95
C PHE A 304 0.41 11.60 0.06
N TYR A 305 -0.31 12.54 -0.54
CA TYR A 305 -1.45 12.23 -1.40
C TYR A 305 -1.59 13.22 -2.55
N THR A 306 -2.27 12.80 -3.62
CA THR A 306 -2.58 13.67 -4.76
C THR A 306 -3.65 14.68 -4.38
N SER A 307 -3.43 15.96 -4.70
CA SER A 307 -4.46 17.00 -4.56
C SER A 307 -5.64 16.71 -5.51
N MET A 308 -6.73 16.19 -4.96
CA MET A 308 -7.98 15.92 -5.68
C MET A 308 -9.13 16.46 -4.83
N ALA A 309 -10.10 17.11 -5.47
CA ALA A 309 -11.23 17.77 -4.80
C ALA A 309 -12.06 16.85 -3.88
N HIS A 310 -11.84 15.54 -3.97
CA HIS A 310 -12.66 14.54 -3.31
C HIS A 310 -11.87 13.47 -2.55
N CYS A 311 -10.57 13.69 -2.29
CA CYS A 311 -9.78 12.83 -1.41
C CYS A 311 -9.41 13.64 -0.17
N THR A 312 -9.99 13.30 0.98
CA THR A 312 -9.58 13.89 2.27
C THR A 312 -8.73 12.89 3.02
N VAL A 313 -7.57 13.33 3.51
CA VAL A 313 -6.67 12.52 4.34
C VAL A 313 -6.59 13.15 5.72
N GLU A 314 -6.88 12.37 6.75
CA GLU A 314 -6.75 12.81 8.15
C GLU A 314 -5.27 12.90 8.58
N VAL A 315 -5.00 13.80 9.53
CA VAL A 315 -3.68 13.94 10.14
C VAL A 315 -3.26 12.62 10.80
N PRO A 316 -2.08 12.08 10.48
CA PRO A 316 -1.67 10.79 10.99
C PRO A 316 -1.37 10.83 12.49
N GLN A 317 -1.60 9.71 13.15
CA GLN A 317 -1.22 9.47 14.55
C GLN A 317 -0.03 8.51 14.60
N GLN A 318 0.85 8.71 15.58
CA GLN A 318 1.97 7.80 15.81
C GLN A 318 1.52 6.58 16.60
N VAL A 319 1.94 5.40 16.17
CA VAL A 319 1.77 4.14 16.90
C VAL A 319 3.10 3.38 16.99
N GLY A 320 3.18 2.41 17.90
CA GLY A 320 4.40 1.62 18.10
C GLY A 320 5.48 2.30 18.94
N VAL A 321 5.19 3.48 19.50
CA VAL A 321 6.04 4.19 20.47
C VAL A 321 6.26 3.32 21.69
N GLY A 322 7.51 3.12 22.10
CA GLY A 322 7.83 2.33 23.29
C GLY A 322 7.82 0.81 23.06
N LEU A 323 7.49 0.32 21.85
CA LEU A 323 7.21 -1.09 21.65
C LEU A 323 8.47 -1.96 21.67
N LYS A 324 8.44 -2.98 22.54
CA LYS A 324 9.52 -3.93 22.73
C LYS A 324 9.04 -5.37 22.68
N THR A 325 9.94 -6.26 22.30
CA THR A 325 9.74 -7.71 22.45
C THR A 325 9.75 -8.11 23.93
N ALA A 326 9.37 -9.35 24.22
CA ALA A 326 9.48 -9.92 25.58
C ALA A 326 10.92 -9.87 26.13
N HIS A 327 11.91 -9.90 25.23
CA HIS A 327 13.34 -9.80 25.54
C HIS A 327 13.84 -8.35 25.66
N ARG A 328 12.94 -7.37 25.74
CA ARG A 328 13.24 -5.93 25.88
C ARG A 328 14.00 -5.33 24.71
N GLN A 329 14.08 -6.02 23.58
CA GLN A 329 14.59 -5.46 22.33
C GLN A 329 13.52 -4.56 21.73
N TRP A 330 13.92 -3.41 21.18
CA TRP A 330 13.02 -2.58 20.38
C TRP A 330 12.51 -3.38 19.18
N VAL A 331 11.21 -3.25 18.88
CA VAL A 331 10.64 -3.87 17.69
C VAL A 331 11.24 -3.28 16.41
N THR A 332 11.46 -1.96 16.42
CA THR A 332 12.07 -1.18 15.35
C THR A 332 12.50 0.17 15.92
N ASP A 333 13.45 0.83 15.27
CA ASP A 333 13.89 2.20 15.54
C ASP A 333 12.91 3.28 15.06
N HIS A 334 11.87 2.89 14.33
CA HIS A 334 10.80 3.77 13.85
C HIS A 334 9.50 3.68 14.67
N TYR A 335 8.81 4.80 14.83
CA TYR A 335 7.37 4.84 15.08
C TYR A 335 6.62 4.66 13.76
N ALA A 336 5.37 4.19 13.81
CA ALA A 336 4.53 4.03 12.64
C ALA A 336 3.53 5.18 12.51
N PRO A 337 3.51 5.93 11.40
CA PRO A 337 2.38 6.79 11.07
C PRO A 337 1.15 5.99 10.68
N LEU A 338 0.01 6.30 11.29
CA LEU A 338 -1.31 5.80 10.93
C LEU A 338 -2.22 6.97 10.52
N ALA A 339 -2.63 7.01 9.26
CA ALA A 339 -3.74 7.85 8.82
C ALA A 339 -5.05 7.04 8.87
N ILE A 340 -6.06 7.57 9.57
CA ILE A 340 -7.28 6.80 9.87
C ILE A 340 -8.35 6.96 8.78
N LYS A 341 -8.25 7.94 7.88
CA LYS A 341 -9.29 8.15 6.88
C LYS A 341 -8.81 8.81 5.59
N GLY A 342 -8.93 8.07 4.49
CA GLY A 342 -9.08 8.61 3.14
C GLY A 342 -10.56 8.58 2.76
N ILE A 343 -11.30 9.70 2.74
CA ILE A 343 -12.69 9.71 2.21
C ILE A 343 -12.64 10.03 0.72
N PHE A 344 -13.29 9.20 -0.09
CA PHE A 344 -13.44 9.41 -1.53
C PHE A 344 -14.88 9.83 -1.84
N GLU A 345 -15.06 11.11 -2.11
CA GLU A 345 -16.27 11.61 -2.74
C GLU A 345 -16.08 11.51 -4.27
N VAL A 346 -17.17 11.46 -5.04
CA VAL A 346 -17.07 11.63 -6.50
C VAL A 346 -17.96 12.79 -6.86
N ALA A 347 -17.41 13.82 -7.50
CA ALA A 347 -18.23 14.75 -8.24
C ALA A 347 -18.97 13.96 -9.32
N VAL A 348 -20.29 13.90 -9.20
CA VAL A 348 -21.13 13.55 -10.34
C VAL A 348 -20.87 14.65 -11.37
N PRO A 349 -20.46 14.33 -12.62
CA PRO A 349 -20.42 15.35 -13.65
C PRO A 349 -21.82 15.95 -13.76
N ASP A 350 -21.93 17.27 -13.68
CA ASP A 350 -23.19 17.96 -13.91
C ASP A 350 -23.77 17.45 -15.24
N SER A 351 -24.98 16.90 -15.18
CA SER A 351 -25.73 16.59 -16.38
C SER A 351 -26.10 17.92 -17.01
N ASP A 352 -25.28 18.38 -17.95
CA ASP A 352 -25.68 19.47 -18.85
C ASP A 352 -26.91 18.98 -19.64
N ASP A 353 -28.06 19.62 -19.36
CA ASP A 353 -29.33 19.53 -20.09
C ASP A 353 -29.25 20.11 -21.51
#